data_AF-A0A2W4RF18-F1
#
_entry.id   AF-A0A2W4RF18-F1
#
_cell.length_a   1.000
_cell.length_b   1.000
_cell.length_c   1.000
_cell.angle_alpha   90.00
_cell.angle_beta   90.00
_cell.angle_gamma   90.00
#
_symmetry.space_group_name_H-M   'P 1'
#
loop_
_entity.id
_entity.type
_entity.pdbx_description
1 polymer ?
#
loop_
_entity_poly.entity_id
_entity_poly.type
_entity_poly.pdbx_seq_one_letter_code
_entity_poly.pdbx_strand_id
1 'polypeptide(L)'
;MQTAASAEFLDSLLEKVRGLDPLSLDPVEVRRISREARRAGRAADLRVAFAGNVVFDPLPEFLEAQLLCRGMKAVSYTAPFGQPLQSLLDPRSALRQFDPDFLLLHFELEALLPGIVDRRAADADCWKAGVSEVLEAIQPTVRAALDHTRAVVLLTNFAGPDCYELGIADSRAEFGEQEFFAQLNLELARTFRTEPRVQIVDLCRLTAWYGRGRARDRRMYYLAKNPWHEGFLPVFADEIVRHIGAALGRVRKCLVVDLDNTLWSGVLGEDGPEGIRVGRGDPVAEAHYDLQRRILALRKRGILLAICSKNNPEDVEEVFRVRRDMPLRREDFVAVQVGWENKHEGLRRIAEQLNIGTDSLVFLDDNPAEIELIRQTMPEVECVLLPEDPAQRPMCLDRVHGLDRAIVTAEDLAKTRQYQENAARDSERLRFDDIEAYLHSLRTCIGIRRASPDLMPRAHQLFTKTNQFNVTTRRYSLEELRRFAADPTCRLWMVRAADRFGELGWIAAVLVRDFGRAVAHIDSFVLSCRAMGRGIETAILNYVKRACFESPERVALTAELIPTARNLPVRELYETQGFTVVERREDGAKRYRLERAAATDLPCSWIEIEES
;
A
#
# COMPACT_ATOMS: atom_id res chain seq x y z
N MET A 1 7.28 -17.72 33.54
CA MET A 1 7.25 -16.45 34.30
C MET A 1 8.04 -15.33 33.62
N GLN A 2 9.29 -15.53 33.17
CA GLN A 2 10.07 -14.48 32.49
C GLN A 2 9.48 -13.99 31.15
N THR A 3 8.84 -14.87 30.37
CA THR A 3 8.25 -14.52 29.07
C THR A 3 7.00 -13.64 29.21
N ALA A 4 6.13 -13.91 30.18
CA ALA A 4 4.91 -13.15 30.45
C ALA A 4 5.23 -11.72 30.92
N ALA A 5 6.14 -11.56 31.88
CA ALA A 5 6.58 -10.24 32.36
C ALA A 5 7.27 -9.40 31.27
N SER A 6 7.92 -10.05 30.29
CA SER A 6 8.55 -9.37 29.16
C SER A 6 7.56 -8.90 28.08
N ALA A 7 6.42 -9.59 27.95
CA ALA A 7 5.35 -9.23 27.02
C ALA A 7 4.56 -8.03 27.55
N GLU A 8 4.19 -8.07 28.84
CA GLU A 8 3.53 -6.94 29.53
C GLU A 8 4.38 -5.65 29.49
N PHE A 9 5.71 -5.77 29.60
CA PHE A 9 6.61 -4.64 29.47
C PHE A 9 6.57 -4.00 28.07
N LEU A 10 6.55 -4.79 27.00
CA LEU A 10 6.47 -4.25 25.65
C LEU A 10 5.10 -3.65 25.37
N ASP A 11 4.03 -4.28 25.82
CA ASP A 11 2.68 -3.76 25.61
C ASP A 11 2.50 -2.41 26.33
N SER A 12 3.06 -2.26 27.54
CA SER A 12 3.12 -0.96 28.23
C SER A 12 3.98 0.07 27.50
N LEU A 13 5.13 -0.34 26.92
CA LEU A 13 5.96 0.56 26.12
C LEU A 13 5.22 1.00 24.84
N LEU A 14 4.56 0.06 24.15
CA LEU A 14 3.76 0.31 22.96
C LEU A 14 2.62 1.26 23.26
N GLU A 15 1.90 1.09 24.37
CA GLU A 15 0.85 2.03 24.78
C GLU A 15 1.39 3.45 25.02
N LYS A 16 2.60 3.57 25.58
CA LYS A 16 3.22 4.89 25.85
C LYS A 16 3.71 5.60 24.59
N VAL A 17 4.20 4.86 23.61
CA VAL A 17 4.82 5.46 22.40
C VAL A 17 3.88 5.48 21.20
N ARG A 18 2.80 4.70 21.22
CA ARG A 18 1.84 4.66 20.12
C ARG A 18 1.17 6.03 19.97
N GLY A 19 1.25 6.58 18.77
CA GLY A 19 0.64 7.88 18.45
C GLY A 19 1.49 9.11 18.79
N LEU A 20 2.67 8.94 19.40
CA LEU A 20 3.66 10.03 19.46
C LEU A 20 4.12 10.38 18.04
N ASP A 21 4.37 11.66 17.78
CA ASP A 21 5.03 12.08 16.53
C ASP A 21 6.50 11.63 16.59
N PRO A 22 6.92 10.62 15.80
CA PRO A 22 8.29 10.12 15.82
C PRO A 22 9.34 11.16 15.46
N LEU A 23 8.96 12.22 14.75
CA LEU A 23 9.86 13.32 14.35
C LEU A 23 10.07 14.34 15.47
N SER A 24 9.26 14.29 16.53
CA SER A 24 9.38 15.17 17.71
C SER A 24 10.29 14.60 18.81
N LEU A 25 10.64 13.32 18.73
CA LEU A 25 11.47 12.64 19.72
C LEU A 25 12.92 13.13 19.66
N ASP A 26 13.50 13.40 20.83
CA ASP A 26 14.93 13.73 20.88
C ASP A 26 15.81 12.46 20.70
N PRO A 27 17.10 12.62 20.32
CA PRO A 27 17.99 11.47 20.11
C PRO A 27 18.21 10.58 21.36
N VAL A 28 18.09 11.13 22.57
CA VAL A 28 18.21 10.37 23.83
C VAL A 28 16.97 9.49 24.04
N GLU A 29 15.79 10.04 23.79
CA GLU A 29 14.52 9.31 23.83
C GLU A 29 14.49 8.19 22.80
N VAL A 30 14.89 8.46 21.56
CA VAL A 30 15.01 7.45 20.50
C VAL A 30 15.88 6.28 20.96
N ARG A 31 17.09 6.58 21.47
CA ARG A 31 18.02 5.57 21.99
C ARG A 31 17.47 4.80 23.17
N ARG A 32 16.69 5.45 24.03
CA ARG A 32 16.01 4.81 25.17
C ARG A 32 14.94 3.83 24.66
N ILE A 33 14.07 4.29 23.78
CA ILE A 33 12.95 3.52 23.20
C ILE A 33 13.49 2.29 22.45
N SER A 34 14.46 2.46 21.55
CA SER A 34 15.05 1.34 20.80
C SER A 34 15.68 0.29 21.75
N ARG A 35 16.46 0.73 22.76
CA ARG A 35 17.06 -0.19 23.74
C ARG A 35 16.03 -0.95 24.57
N GLU A 36 14.98 -0.28 25.04
CA GLU A 36 13.89 -0.91 25.79
C GLU A 36 13.15 -1.93 24.93
N ALA A 37 12.84 -1.58 23.68
CA ALA A 37 12.17 -2.47 22.72
C ALA A 37 13.00 -3.73 22.43
N ARG A 38 14.32 -3.59 22.24
CA ARG A 38 15.25 -4.73 22.03
C ARG A 38 15.31 -5.67 23.23
N ARG A 39 15.16 -5.15 24.46
CA ARG A 39 15.18 -5.96 25.70
C ARG A 39 13.88 -6.72 25.95
N ALA A 40 12.76 -6.29 25.39
CA ALA A 40 11.51 -7.03 25.52
C ALA A 40 11.63 -8.41 24.85
N GLY A 41 11.30 -9.49 25.56
CA GLY A 41 11.48 -10.88 25.12
C GLY A 41 10.54 -11.36 24.00
N ARG A 42 9.77 -10.47 23.37
CA ARG A 42 8.91 -10.78 22.22
C ARG A 42 9.71 -10.83 20.91
N ALA A 43 9.36 -11.76 20.03
CA ALA A 43 9.91 -11.81 18.67
C ALA A 43 9.68 -10.48 17.92
N ALA A 44 10.63 -10.11 17.05
CA ALA A 44 10.45 -8.93 16.20
C ALA A 44 9.35 -9.18 15.17
N ASP A 45 8.51 -8.18 14.93
CA ASP A 45 7.52 -8.20 13.85
C ASP A 45 8.21 -7.99 12.49
N LEU A 46 9.36 -7.30 12.47
CA LEU A 46 10.13 -6.98 11.26
C LEU A 46 11.64 -7.06 11.50
N ARG A 47 12.37 -7.57 10.50
CA ARG A 47 13.83 -7.56 10.44
C ARG A 47 14.32 -6.67 9.32
N VAL A 48 15.08 -5.62 9.67
CA VAL A 48 15.61 -4.65 8.70
C VAL A 48 17.13 -4.72 8.68
N ALA A 49 17.70 -5.02 7.53
CA ALA A 49 19.14 -5.01 7.34
C ALA A 49 19.60 -3.72 6.64
N PHE A 50 20.79 -3.26 6.99
CA PHE A 50 21.47 -2.11 6.39
C PHE A 50 22.79 -2.59 5.81
N ALA A 51 23.04 -2.31 4.53
CA ALA A 51 24.29 -2.68 3.89
C ALA A 51 24.72 -1.62 2.87
N GLY A 52 26.02 -1.37 2.78
CA GLY A 52 26.54 -0.27 1.98
C GLY A 52 28.03 -0.02 2.20
N ASN A 53 28.50 1.11 1.70
CA ASN A 53 29.87 1.59 1.87
C ASN A 53 29.97 2.78 2.85
N VAL A 54 29.04 2.84 3.81
CA VAL A 54 28.97 3.86 4.88
C VAL A 54 28.75 3.20 6.23
N VAL A 55 28.97 3.96 7.30
CA VAL A 55 28.51 3.61 8.64
C VAL A 55 27.11 4.16 8.86
N PHE A 56 26.16 3.27 9.17
CA PHE A 56 24.75 3.62 9.35
C PHE A 56 24.40 4.11 10.75
N ASP A 57 25.15 3.73 11.78
CA ASP A 57 24.82 4.10 13.17
C ASP A 57 24.85 5.61 13.39
N PRO A 58 23.84 6.21 14.06
CA PRO A 58 22.72 5.57 14.78
C PRO A 58 21.39 5.43 14.01
N LEU A 59 21.34 5.54 12.68
CA LEU A 59 20.10 5.44 11.88
C LEU A 59 19.20 4.23 12.23
N PRO A 60 19.73 3.01 12.46
CA PRO A 60 18.89 1.87 12.84
C PRO A 60 18.05 2.09 14.11
N GLU A 61 18.56 2.85 15.08
CA GLU A 61 17.87 3.14 16.34
C GLU A 61 16.67 4.08 16.10
N PHE A 62 16.84 5.07 15.22
CA PHE A 62 15.75 5.94 14.77
C PHE A 62 14.67 5.12 14.08
N LEU A 63 15.04 4.27 13.11
CA LEU A 63 14.08 3.42 12.41
C LEU A 63 13.26 2.55 13.37
N GLU A 64 13.91 1.90 14.33
CA GLU A 64 13.25 1.04 15.32
C GLU A 64 12.27 1.81 16.20
N ALA A 65 12.66 2.97 16.73
CA ALA A 65 11.80 3.80 17.55
C ALA A 65 10.56 4.27 16.76
N GLN A 66 10.74 4.66 15.49
CA GLN A 66 9.65 5.13 14.65
C GLN A 66 8.68 4.03 14.21
N LEU A 67 9.17 2.81 13.98
CA LEU A 67 8.32 1.65 13.73
C LEU A 67 7.54 1.26 15.00
N LEU A 68 8.16 1.41 16.17
CA LEU A 68 7.50 1.14 17.46
C LEU A 68 6.38 2.14 17.75
N CYS A 69 6.57 3.43 17.45
CA CYS A 69 5.50 4.45 17.52
C CYS A 69 4.29 4.11 16.64
N ARG A 70 4.50 3.29 15.61
CA ARG A 70 3.47 2.76 14.69
C ARG A 70 3.03 1.34 15.04
N GLY A 71 3.36 0.86 16.24
CA GLY A 71 2.94 -0.42 16.77
C GLY A 71 3.67 -1.64 16.20
N MET A 72 4.87 -1.46 15.61
CA MET A 72 5.68 -2.55 15.07
C MET A 72 7.03 -2.62 15.78
N LYS A 73 7.33 -3.77 16.37
CA LYS A 73 8.66 -4.03 16.90
C LYS A 73 9.58 -4.47 15.77
N ALA A 74 10.56 -3.64 15.43
CA ALA A 74 11.62 -4.00 14.50
C ALA A 74 12.91 -4.40 15.23
N VAL A 75 13.72 -5.22 14.58
CA VAL A 75 15.12 -5.43 14.92
C VAL A 75 15.97 -5.13 13.70
N SER A 76 17.08 -4.43 13.92
CA SER A 76 17.99 -4.05 12.85
C SER A 76 19.31 -4.81 12.89
N TYR A 77 19.89 -5.02 11.71
CA TYR A 77 21.25 -5.55 11.55
C TYR A 77 22.03 -4.70 10.55
N THR A 78 23.25 -4.30 10.90
CA THR A 78 24.15 -3.57 9.99
C THR A 78 25.24 -4.51 9.49
N ALA A 79 25.34 -4.68 8.17
CA ALA A 79 26.38 -5.48 7.54
C ALA A 79 27.77 -4.84 7.69
N PRO A 80 28.86 -5.62 7.60
CA PRO A 80 30.21 -5.08 7.64
C PRO A 80 30.43 -3.99 6.57
N PHE A 81 31.14 -2.94 6.96
CA PHE A 81 31.42 -1.78 6.12
C PHE A 81 32.02 -2.18 4.77
N GLY A 82 31.43 -1.68 3.68
CA GLY A 82 31.95 -1.88 2.32
C GLY A 82 31.86 -3.31 1.79
N GLN A 83 31.15 -4.21 2.49
CA GLN A 83 31.04 -5.62 2.10
C GLN A 83 29.60 -6.11 1.82
N PRO A 84 28.72 -5.32 1.18
CA PRO A 84 27.34 -5.76 0.97
C PRO A 84 27.28 -6.98 0.04
N LEU A 85 28.04 -7.00 -1.06
CA LEU A 85 28.05 -8.12 -2.01
C LEU A 85 28.60 -9.41 -1.38
N GLN A 86 29.75 -9.33 -0.69
CA GLN A 86 30.36 -10.50 -0.04
C GLN A 86 29.42 -11.09 1.02
N SER A 87 28.77 -10.23 1.80
CA SER A 87 27.80 -10.65 2.82
C SER A 87 26.58 -11.34 2.20
N LEU A 88 26.12 -10.92 1.01
CA LEU A 88 24.98 -11.55 0.34
C LEU A 88 25.36 -12.90 -0.31
N LEU A 89 26.57 -13.02 -0.84
CA LEU A 89 27.05 -14.24 -1.51
C LEU A 89 27.40 -15.37 -0.53
N ASP A 90 27.94 -15.07 0.66
CA ASP A 90 28.24 -16.10 1.66
C ASP A 90 26.99 -16.54 2.43
N PRO A 91 26.47 -17.77 2.24
CA PRO A 91 25.28 -18.26 2.93
C PRO A 91 25.46 -18.36 4.45
N ARG A 92 26.70 -18.34 4.95
CA ARG A 92 27.01 -18.38 6.39
C ARG A 92 27.18 -16.98 6.99
N SER A 93 27.08 -15.91 6.20
CA SER A 93 27.22 -14.56 6.72
C SER A 93 26.11 -14.24 7.72
N ALA A 94 26.40 -13.34 8.67
CA ALA A 94 25.39 -12.86 9.61
C ALA A 94 24.22 -12.15 8.91
N LEU A 95 24.45 -11.50 7.76
CA LEU A 95 23.37 -10.90 6.95
C LEU A 95 22.41 -11.98 6.42
N ARG A 96 22.94 -13.10 5.92
CA ARG A 96 22.12 -14.21 5.40
C ARG A 96 21.40 -14.96 6.52
N GLN A 97 22.06 -15.17 7.66
CA GLN A 97 21.45 -15.78 8.83
C GLN A 97 20.37 -14.90 9.47
N PHE A 98 20.54 -13.57 9.41
CA PHE A 98 19.54 -12.61 9.87
C PHE A 98 18.24 -12.70 9.05
N ASP A 99 18.32 -13.11 7.78
CA ASP A 99 17.20 -13.33 6.86
C ASP A 99 16.24 -12.12 6.82
N PRO A 100 16.71 -10.95 6.38
CA PRO A 100 15.93 -9.71 6.48
C PRO A 100 14.62 -9.74 5.70
N ASP A 101 13.61 -9.04 6.23
CA ASP A 101 12.36 -8.74 5.51
C ASP A 101 12.55 -7.50 4.61
N PHE A 102 13.41 -6.57 5.04
CA PHE A 102 13.80 -5.37 4.31
C PHE A 102 15.32 -5.19 4.32
N LEU A 103 15.90 -4.80 3.19
CA LEU A 103 17.33 -4.51 3.05
C LEU A 103 17.54 -3.11 2.48
N LEU A 104 18.03 -2.18 3.29
CA LEU A 104 18.47 -0.88 2.83
C LEU A 104 19.87 -1.00 2.22
N LEU A 105 19.98 -0.65 0.93
CA LEU A 105 21.23 -0.51 0.22
C LEU A 105 21.53 0.97 -0.02
N HIS A 106 22.68 1.43 0.48
CA HIS A 106 23.14 2.79 0.28
C HIS A 106 24.61 2.81 -0.14
N PHE A 107 24.91 3.65 -1.12
CA PHE A 107 26.26 3.82 -1.65
C PHE A 107 26.60 5.31 -1.78
N GLU A 108 27.69 5.72 -1.13
CA GLU A 108 28.36 6.99 -1.42
C GLU A 108 29.21 6.82 -2.68
N LEU A 109 29.08 7.77 -3.61
CA LEU A 109 29.65 7.68 -4.95
C LEU A 109 31.17 7.57 -4.92
N GLU A 110 31.84 8.38 -4.11
CA GLU A 110 33.30 8.42 -3.96
C GLU A 110 33.86 7.08 -3.45
N ALA A 111 33.14 6.42 -2.55
CA ALA A 111 33.57 5.13 -2.02
C ALA A 111 33.25 3.97 -2.96
N LEU A 112 32.25 4.14 -3.86
CA LEU A 112 31.90 3.16 -4.87
C LEU A 112 32.85 3.21 -6.07
N LEU A 113 33.22 4.42 -6.50
CA LEU A 113 34.14 4.69 -7.60
C LEU A 113 35.13 5.79 -7.20
N PRO A 114 36.25 5.45 -6.53
CA PRO A 114 37.22 6.44 -6.03
C PRO A 114 37.75 7.41 -7.09
N GLY A 115 37.86 6.98 -8.35
CA GLY A 115 38.35 7.82 -9.44
C GLY A 115 37.28 8.72 -10.08
N ILE A 116 36.02 8.72 -9.60
CA ILE A 116 34.96 9.53 -10.20
C ILE A 116 35.10 11.03 -9.86
N VAL A 117 35.65 11.35 -8.69
CA VAL A 117 35.93 12.72 -8.25
C VAL A 117 37.20 13.30 -8.86
N ASP A 118 38.08 12.46 -9.39
CA ASP A 118 39.29 12.90 -10.11
C ASP A 118 38.99 13.18 -11.60
N ARG A 119 37.76 12.90 -12.07
CA ARG A 119 37.35 13.15 -13.46
C ARG A 119 37.22 14.64 -13.67
N ARG A 120 37.95 15.16 -14.66
CA ARG A 120 37.87 16.57 -15.00
C ARG A 120 36.47 16.90 -15.52
N ALA A 121 35.81 17.89 -14.93
CA ALA A 121 34.50 18.38 -15.36
C ALA A 121 34.37 18.77 -16.85
N ALA A 122 35.47 18.91 -17.59
CA ALA A 122 35.48 19.22 -19.01
C ALA A 122 35.38 17.99 -19.95
N ASP A 123 35.45 16.77 -19.41
CA ASP A 123 35.42 15.53 -20.21
C ASP A 123 34.02 14.88 -20.18
N ALA A 124 33.19 15.25 -21.15
CA ALA A 124 31.80 14.80 -21.25
C ALA A 124 31.67 13.28 -21.39
N ASP A 125 32.59 12.64 -22.12
CA ASP A 125 32.57 11.19 -22.33
C ASP A 125 32.91 10.46 -21.04
N CYS A 126 33.81 11.02 -20.22
CA CYS A 126 34.16 10.48 -18.92
C CYS A 126 32.97 10.47 -17.94
N TRP A 127 32.16 11.53 -17.91
CA TRP A 127 30.95 11.58 -17.07
C TRP A 127 29.84 10.66 -17.59
N LYS A 128 29.63 10.60 -18.92
CA LYS A 128 28.66 9.68 -19.54
C LYS A 128 29.01 8.22 -19.23
N ALA A 129 30.28 7.84 -19.35
CA ALA A 129 30.77 6.50 -18.99
C ALA A 129 30.56 6.21 -17.50
N GLY A 130 30.75 7.22 -16.64
CA GLY A 130 30.56 7.12 -15.20
C GLY A 130 29.15 6.66 -14.80
N VAL A 131 28.11 7.05 -15.55
CA VAL A 131 26.74 6.60 -15.27
C VAL A 131 26.64 5.07 -15.38
N SER A 132 27.17 4.52 -16.47
CA SER A 132 27.17 3.07 -16.72
C SER A 132 28.02 2.34 -15.68
N GLU A 133 29.21 2.85 -15.36
CA GLU A 133 30.11 2.25 -14.36
C GLU A 133 29.47 2.16 -12.96
N VAL A 134 28.75 3.21 -12.53
CA VAL A 134 28.03 3.19 -11.24
C VAL A 134 26.96 2.11 -11.23
N LEU A 135 26.19 2.01 -12.33
CA LEU A 135 25.14 1.00 -12.45
C LEU A 135 25.74 -0.42 -12.46
N GLU A 136 26.83 -0.63 -13.19
CA GLU A 136 27.58 -1.90 -13.23
C GLU A 136 28.15 -2.29 -11.85
N ALA A 137 28.53 -1.32 -11.02
CA ALA A 137 29.01 -1.57 -9.67
C ALA A 137 27.87 -1.97 -8.69
N ILE A 138 26.67 -1.40 -8.85
CA ILE A 138 25.53 -1.62 -7.94
C ILE A 138 24.73 -2.86 -8.31
N GLN A 139 24.53 -3.10 -9.61
CA GLN A 139 23.67 -4.18 -10.12
C GLN A 139 24.00 -5.56 -9.53
N PRO A 140 25.27 -6.00 -9.42
CA PRO A 140 25.60 -7.29 -8.82
C PRO A 140 25.12 -7.42 -7.38
N THR A 141 25.22 -6.35 -6.59
CA THR A 141 24.77 -6.34 -5.19
C THR A 141 23.26 -6.43 -5.11
N VAL A 142 22.53 -5.68 -5.94
CA VAL A 142 21.05 -5.74 -5.98
C VAL A 142 20.58 -7.11 -6.45
N ARG A 143 21.20 -7.69 -7.50
CA ARG A 143 20.87 -9.04 -7.97
C ARG A 143 21.13 -10.09 -6.90
N ALA A 144 22.29 -10.05 -6.23
CA ALA A 144 22.59 -10.94 -5.12
C ALA A 144 21.56 -10.82 -3.99
N ALA A 145 21.09 -9.60 -3.68
CA ALA A 145 20.03 -9.41 -2.69
C ALA A 145 18.71 -10.09 -3.12
N LEU A 146 18.33 -9.97 -4.39
CA LEU A 146 17.13 -10.59 -4.95
C LEU A 146 17.23 -12.12 -4.99
N ASP A 147 18.38 -12.66 -5.40
CA ASP A 147 18.61 -14.09 -5.59
C ASP A 147 18.80 -14.86 -4.27
N HIS A 148 19.27 -14.18 -3.23
CA HIS A 148 19.75 -14.84 -2.01
C HIS A 148 18.99 -14.46 -0.74
N THR A 149 18.06 -13.52 -0.82
CA THR A 149 17.20 -13.13 0.29
C THR A 149 15.75 -13.05 -0.20
N ARG A 150 14.80 -13.02 0.74
CA ARG A 150 13.39 -12.68 0.47
C ARG A 150 13.07 -11.20 0.67
N ALA A 151 14.07 -10.40 1.04
CA ALA A 151 13.87 -9.02 1.44
C ALA A 151 13.31 -8.16 0.30
N VAL A 152 12.52 -7.15 0.66
CA VAL A 152 12.31 -5.99 -0.20
C VAL A 152 13.56 -5.12 -0.11
N VAL A 153 14.17 -4.82 -1.26
CA VAL A 153 15.37 -4.00 -1.37
C VAL A 153 14.96 -2.54 -1.44
N LEU A 154 15.40 -1.76 -0.45
CA LEU A 154 15.26 -0.30 -0.41
C LEU A 154 16.59 0.29 -0.89
N LEU A 155 16.65 0.74 -2.14
CA LEU A 155 17.86 1.27 -2.75
C LEU A 155 17.81 2.79 -2.77
N THR A 156 18.72 3.46 -2.07
CA THR A 156 18.78 4.92 -2.12
C THR A 156 19.33 5.39 -3.46
N ASN A 157 18.78 6.47 -4.00
CA ASN A 157 19.39 7.19 -5.12
C ASN A 157 20.51 8.16 -4.64
N PHE A 158 21.13 8.88 -5.58
CA PHE A 158 22.29 9.73 -5.32
C PHE A 158 21.91 11.20 -5.19
N ALA A 159 22.26 11.80 -4.05
CA ALA A 159 22.24 13.26 -3.91
C ALA A 159 23.51 13.84 -4.57
N GLY A 160 23.34 14.86 -5.40
CA GLY A 160 24.46 15.62 -5.95
C GLY A 160 25.19 16.45 -4.88
N PRO A 161 26.37 17.01 -5.21
CA PRO A 161 27.14 17.82 -4.27
C PRO A 161 26.41 19.12 -3.90
N ASP A 162 26.93 19.79 -2.87
CA ASP A 162 26.47 21.12 -2.46
C ASP A 162 26.85 22.20 -3.48
N CYS A 163 27.98 22.00 -4.16
CA CYS A 163 28.49 22.86 -5.22
C CYS A 163 29.11 22.00 -6.32
N TYR A 164 28.73 22.25 -7.56
CA TYR A 164 29.33 21.60 -8.73
C TYR A 164 30.71 22.21 -9.03
N GLU A 165 31.63 21.42 -9.56
CA GLU A 165 33.01 21.87 -9.83
C GLU A 165 33.09 23.09 -10.75
N LEU A 166 32.28 23.12 -11.82
CA LEU A 166 32.20 24.24 -12.75
C LEU A 166 31.29 25.39 -12.25
N GLY A 167 30.69 25.24 -11.08
CA GLY A 167 29.72 26.19 -10.53
C GLY A 167 28.62 26.52 -11.53
N ILE A 168 28.43 27.80 -11.84
CA ILE A 168 27.41 28.28 -12.79
C ILE A 168 27.69 27.80 -14.22
N ALA A 169 28.95 27.53 -14.57
CA ALA A 169 29.30 27.10 -15.92
C ALA A 169 28.92 25.63 -16.22
N ASP A 170 28.58 24.84 -15.20
CA ASP A 170 28.20 23.43 -15.35
C ASP A 170 26.98 23.27 -16.29
N SER A 171 26.01 24.18 -16.19
CA SER A 171 24.81 24.17 -17.05
C SER A 171 25.08 24.49 -18.52
N ARG A 172 26.32 24.86 -18.88
CA ARG A 172 26.77 25.13 -20.25
C ARG A 172 27.77 24.09 -20.74
N ALA A 173 28.19 23.16 -19.88
CA ALA A 173 29.02 22.03 -20.29
C ALA A 173 28.21 21.12 -21.22
N GLU A 174 28.90 20.42 -22.14
CA GLU A 174 28.24 19.44 -23.02
C GLU A 174 27.64 18.27 -22.21
N PHE A 175 28.30 17.92 -21.09
CA PHE A 175 27.80 16.98 -20.10
C PHE A 175 28.49 17.27 -18.76
N GLY A 176 27.82 18.05 -17.91
CA GLY A 176 28.33 18.48 -16.61
C GLY A 176 27.99 17.53 -15.46
N GLU A 177 28.47 17.85 -14.26
CA GLU A 177 28.20 17.08 -13.04
C GLU A 177 26.70 17.11 -12.68
N GLN A 178 26.00 18.23 -12.95
CA GLN A 178 24.55 18.32 -12.77
C GLN A 178 23.80 17.31 -13.64
N GLU A 179 24.18 17.20 -14.91
CA GLU A 179 23.56 16.26 -15.85
C GLU A 179 23.89 14.82 -15.47
N PHE A 180 25.13 14.54 -15.04
CA PHE A 180 25.54 13.24 -14.54
C PHE A 180 24.61 12.73 -13.42
N PHE A 181 24.40 13.50 -12.34
CA PHE A 181 23.53 13.05 -11.23
C PHE A 181 22.07 12.90 -11.66
N ALA A 182 21.58 13.78 -12.55
CA ALA A 182 20.22 13.68 -13.08
C ALA A 182 20.05 12.39 -13.91
N GLN A 183 20.99 12.09 -14.81
CA GLN A 183 20.95 10.90 -15.65
C GLN A 183 21.18 9.64 -14.83
N LEU A 184 22.12 9.64 -13.88
CA LEU A 184 22.36 8.49 -13.00
C LEU A 184 21.09 8.09 -12.24
N ASN A 185 20.41 9.04 -11.61
CA ASN A 185 19.18 8.76 -10.88
C ASN A 185 18.04 8.30 -11.80
N LEU A 186 17.95 8.84 -13.01
CA LEU A 186 16.98 8.41 -14.02
C LEU A 186 17.24 6.97 -14.49
N GLU A 187 18.49 6.63 -14.81
CA GLU A 187 18.87 5.30 -15.27
C GLU A 187 18.80 4.26 -14.15
N LEU A 188 19.12 4.63 -12.91
CA LEU A 188 18.89 3.80 -11.73
C LEU A 188 17.40 3.42 -11.60
N ALA A 189 16.51 4.42 -11.70
CA ALA A 189 15.06 4.20 -11.65
C ALA A 189 14.55 3.37 -12.84
N ARG A 190 15.09 3.57 -14.06
CA ARG A 190 14.75 2.77 -15.25
C ARG A 190 15.17 1.31 -15.10
N THR A 191 16.39 1.09 -14.61
CA THR A 191 16.98 -0.25 -14.45
C THR A 191 16.12 -1.15 -13.55
N PHE A 192 15.60 -0.62 -12.45
CA PHE A 192 14.86 -1.41 -11.46
C PHE A 192 13.34 -1.21 -11.51
N ARG A 193 12.81 -0.44 -12.47
CA ARG A 193 11.37 -0.09 -12.57
C ARG A 193 10.44 -1.30 -12.56
N THR A 194 10.86 -2.39 -13.22
CA THR A 194 10.04 -3.59 -13.41
C THR A 194 10.23 -4.64 -12.31
N GLU A 195 11.16 -4.43 -11.39
CA GLU A 195 11.44 -5.36 -10.31
C GLU A 195 10.53 -5.04 -9.10
N PRO A 196 9.51 -5.87 -8.80
CA PRO A 196 8.55 -5.59 -7.73
C PRO A 196 9.17 -5.55 -6.32
N ARG A 197 10.34 -6.17 -6.12
CA ARG A 197 11.03 -6.21 -4.82
C ARG A 197 12.04 -5.08 -4.63
N VAL A 198 12.27 -4.22 -5.62
CA VAL A 198 13.18 -3.06 -5.48
C VAL A 198 12.37 -1.77 -5.41
N GLN A 199 12.59 -0.99 -4.35
CA GLN A 199 12.04 0.35 -4.20
C GLN A 199 13.17 1.36 -4.15
N ILE A 200 13.06 2.42 -4.95
CA ILE A 200 14.00 3.55 -4.89
C ILE A 200 13.58 4.46 -3.75
N VAL A 201 14.47 4.62 -2.77
CA VAL A 201 14.34 5.63 -1.71
C VAL A 201 14.96 6.93 -2.23
N ASP A 202 14.14 7.95 -2.44
CA ASP A 202 14.55 9.21 -3.08
C ASP A 202 15.30 10.13 -2.11
N LEU A 203 16.53 9.74 -1.78
CA LEU A 203 17.46 10.49 -0.94
C LEU A 203 17.80 11.87 -1.55
N CYS A 204 17.85 11.98 -2.88
CA CYS A 204 18.08 13.25 -3.58
C CYS A 204 16.97 14.26 -3.27
N ARG A 205 15.70 13.87 -3.38
CA ARG A 205 14.55 14.69 -2.96
C ARG A 205 14.60 15.00 -1.48
N LEU A 206 14.87 14.00 -0.64
CA LEU A 206 14.83 14.16 0.81
C LEU A 206 15.90 15.14 1.31
N THR A 207 17.12 15.04 0.79
CA THR A 207 18.21 15.95 1.10
C THR A 207 17.98 17.34 0.50
N ALA A 208 17.36 17.46 -0.67
CA ALA A 208 16.97 18.77 -1.23
C ALA A 208 15.94 19.48 -0.34
N TRP A 209 14.93 18.75 0.17
CA TRP A 209 13.93 19.30 1.08
C TRP A 209 14.51 19.70 2.44
N TYR A 210 15.33 18.84 3.04
CA TYR A 210 15.97 19.14 4.33
C TYR A 210 17.09 20.20 4.20
N GLY A 211 17.65 20.35 3.00
CA GLY A 211 18.83 21.14 2.70
C GLY A 211 20.07 20.26 2.64
N ARG A 212 20.66 20.11 1.44
CA ARG A 212 21.75 19.15 1.17
C ARG A 212 22.92 19.29 2.12
N GLY A 213 23.41 20.52 2.31
CA GLY A 213 24.51 20.80 3.23
C GLY A 213 24.16 20.56 4.70
N ARG A 214 22.89 20.71 5.10
CA ARG A 214 22.42 20.41 6.46
C ARG A 214 22.24 18.92 6.72
N ALA A 215 21.93 18.15 5.67
CA ALA A 215 21.72 16.72 5.78
C ALA A 215 23.03 15.95 6.00
N ARG A 216 24.17 16.52 5.58
CA ARG A 216 25.47 15.87 5.64
C ARG A 216 26.31 16.31 6.83
N ASP A 217 27.07 15.37 7.41
CA ASP A 217 28.13 15.65 8.36
C ASP A 217 29.48 15.27 7.76
N ARG A 218 30.15 16.25 7.15
CA ARG A 218 31.47 16.02 6.52
C ARG A 218 32.53 15.61 7.53
N ARG A 219 32.47 16.13 8.76
CA ARG A 219 33.43 15.80 9.81
C ARG A 219 33.31 14.32 10.19
N MET A 220 32.09 13.85 10.44
CA MET A 220 31.83 12.45 10.77
C MET A 220 32.07 11.53 9.56
N TYR A 221 31.83 12.00 8.35
CA TYR A 221 32.16 11.23 7.15
C TYR A 221 33.66 10.99 7.03
N TYR A 222 34.49 12.00 7.25
CA TYR A 222 35.95 11.82 7.20
C TYR A 222 36.48 10.98 8.36
N LEU A 223 35.91 11.15 9.56
CA LEU A 223 36.36 10.43 10.75
C LEU A 223 35.92 8.97 10.77
N ALA A 224 34.68 8.70 10.38
CA ALA A 224 34.01 7.42 10.63
C ALA A 224 33.15 6.93 9.45
N LYS A 225 33.20 7.59 8.28
CA LYS A 225 32.39 7.23 7.10
C LYS A 225 30.88 7.21 7.37
N ASN A 226 30.40 8.00 8.34
CA ASN A 226 28.99 8.30 8.52
C ASN A 226 28.68 9.63 7.80
N PRO A 227 27.87 9.62 6.71
CA PRO A 227 27.64 10.81 5.90
C PRO A 227 26.57 11.75 6.46
N TRP A 228 25.74 11.33 7.43
CA TRP A 228 24.52 12.05 7.80
C TRP A 228 24.67 12.81 9.12
N HIS A 229 24.12 14.03 9.14
CA HIS A 229 23.96 14.80 10.37
C HIS A 229 22.88 14.18 11.27
N GLU A 230 23.06 14.18 12.60
CA GLU A 230 22.13 13.53 13.55
C GLU A 230 20.69 14.07 13.39
N GLY A 231 20.53 15.38 13.16
CA GLY A 231 19.21 16.00 12.90
C GLY A 231 18.50 15.54 11.61
N PHE A 232 19.21 14.94 10.66
CA PHE A 232 18.62 14.39 9.43
C PHE A 232 18.11 12.96 9.62
N LEU A 233 18.64 12.22 10.60
CA LEU A 233 18.32 10.81 10.82
C LEU A 233 16.84 10.54 11.11
N PRO A 234 16.10 11.37 11.88
CA PRO A 234 14.65 11.18 12.05
C PRO A 234 13.89 11.26 10.71
N VAL A 235 14.27 12.20 9.85
CA VAL A 235 13.64 12.40 8.54
C VAL A 235 13.96 11.23 7.60
N PHE A 236 15.21 10.75 7.62
CA PHE A 236 15.60 9.62 6.79
C PHE A 236 14.98 8.30 7.26
N ALA A 237 14.91 8.07 8.57
CA ALA A 237 14.19 6.95 9.14
C ALA A 237 12.70 6.99 8.75
N ASP A 238 12.05 8.16 8.80
CA ASP A 238 10.64 8.30 8.44
C ASP A 238 10.36 7.96 6.98
N GLU A 239 11.26 8.37 6.07
CA GLU A 239 11.19 7.97 4.66
C GLU A 239 11.32 6.45 4.50
N ILE A 240 12.24 5.80 5.23
CA ILE A 240 12.36 4.33 5.21
C ILE A 240 11.07 3.67 5.74
N VAL A 241 10.49 4.19 6.82
CA VAL A 241 9.22 3.69 7.37
C VAL A 241 8.08 3.82 6.36
N ARG A 242 8.02 4.94 5.61
CA ARG A 242 7.06 5.15 4.52
C ARG A 242 7.13 4.03 3.48
N HIS A 243 8.34 3.69 3.03
CA HIS A 243 8.57 2.59 2.10
C HIS A 243 8.20 1.21 2.67
N ILE A 244 8.56 0.93 3.93
CA ILE A 244 8.18 -0.30 4.62
C ILE A 244 6.65 -0.42 4.72
N GLY A 245 5.96 0.65 5.11
CA GLY A 245 4.50 0.68 5.21
C GLY A 245 3.81 0.38 3.87
N ALA A 246 4.31 0.98 2.79
CA ALA A 246 3.81 0.74 1.44
C ALA A 246 4.03 -0.72 0.98
N ALA A 247 5.20 -1.30 1.28
CA ALA A 247 5.53 -2.69 0.95
C ALA A 247 4.68 -3.71 1.72
N LEU A 248 4.39 -3.44 2.99
CA LEU A 248 3.53 -4.28 3.84
C LEU A 248 2.04 -4.18 3.47
N GLY A 249 1.68 -3.31 2.52
CA GLY A 249 0.29 -3.09 2.14
C GLY A 249 -0.54 -2.42 3.23
N ARG A 250 0.10 -1.69 4.16
CA ARG A 250 -0.57 -0.89 5.20
C ARG A 250 -1.05 0.45 4.63
N VAL A 251 -1.87 0.33 3.60
CA VAL A 251 -2.35 1.44 2.78
C VAL A 251 -3.80 1.72 3.09
N ARG A 252 -4.10 2.98 3.39
CA ARG A 252 -5.45 3.49 3.60
C ARG A 252 -6.17 3.56 2.26
N LYS A 253 -7.50 3.48 2.30
CA LYS A 253 -8.34 3.41 1.09
C LYS A 253 -9.12 4.68 0.87
N CYS A 254 -9.44 5.41 1.93
CA CYS A 254 -10.27 6.60 1.85
C CYS A 254 -9.69 7.72 2.73
N LEU A 255 -9.61 8.92 2.17
CA LEU A 255 -9.46 10.16 2.91
C LEU A 255 -10.86 10.76 3.10
N VAL A 256 -11.24 10.93 4.36
CA VAL A 256 -12.45 11.62 4.78
C VAL A 256 -12.06 13.00 5.28
N VAL A 257 -12.74 14.03 4.79
CA VAL A 257 -12.42 15.42 5.12
C VAL A 257 -13.63 16.11 5.76
N ASP A 258 -13.34 16.95 6.73
CA ASP A 258 -14.26 18.02 7.15
C ASP A 258 -14.33 19.14 6.08
N LEU A 259 -15.25 20.09 6.24
CA LEU A 259 -15.46 21.19 5.29
C LEU A 259 -14.98 22.54 5.83
N ASP A 260 -15.66 23.06 6.86
CA ASP A 260 -15.41 24.40 7.39
C ASP A 260 -14.01 24.47 8.02
N ASN A 261 -13.28 25.54 7.73
CA ASN A 261 -11.86 25.72 8.11
C ASN A 261 -10.91 24.58 7.69
N THR A 262 -11.39 23.62 6.88
CA THR A 262 -10.64 22.48 6.35
C THR A 262 -10.47 22.62 4.84
N LEU A 263 -11.54 22.53 4.05
CA LEU A 263 -11.48 22.72 2.59
C LEU A 263 -11.55 24.18 2.16
N TRP A 264 -12.05 25.06 3.02
CA TRP A 264 -12.08 26.51 2.86
C TRP A 264 -11.89 27.17 4.23
N SER A 265 -11.64 28.47 4.26
CA SER A 265 -11.68 29.24 5.51
C SER A 265 -13.05 29.90 5.68
N GLY A 266 -13.59 29.86 6.88
CA GLY A 266 -14.92 30.37 7.20
C GLY A 266 -15.89 29.25 7.58
N VAL A 267 -17.04 29.66 8.10
CA VAL A 267 -18.12 28.76 8.55
C VAL A 267 -19.30 28.95 7.60
N LEU A 268 -19.64 27.92 6.84
CA LEU A 268 -20.64 28.02 5.78
C LEU A 268 -22.00 28.53 6.28
N GLY A 269 -22.42 28.11 7.47
CA GLY A 269 -23.68 28.56 8.07
C GLY A 269 -23.72 30.04 8.44
N GLU A 270 -22.57 30.69 8.60
CA GLU A 270 -22.44 32.11 8.98
C GLU A 270 -22.11 32.98 7.76
N ASP A 271 -21.13 32.55 6.96
CA ASP A 271 -20.58 33.32 5.84
C ASP A 271 -21.37 33.11 4.54
N GLY A 272 -22.11 32.01 4.44
CA GLY A 272 -22.81 31.58 3.23
C GLY A 272 -21.87 31.11 2.10
N PRO A 273 -22.43 30.54 1.01
CA PRO A 273 -21.64 29.93 -0.05
C PRO A 273 -20.64 30.85 -0.77
N GLU A 274 -20.95 32.13 -0.88
CA GLU A 274 -20.08 33.15 -1.50
C GLU A 274 -19.08 33.76 -0.52
N GLY A 275 -19.35 33.69 0.79
CA GLY A 275 -18.51 34.29 1.84
C GLY A 275 -17.34 33.43 2.28
N ILE A 276 -17.41 32.10 2.12
CA ILE A 276 -16.28 31.21 2.43
C ILE A 276 -15.07 31.53 1.54
N ARG A 277 -13.87 31.42 2.09
CA ARG A 277 -12.62 31.82 1.41
C ARG A 277 -11.85 30.60 0.91
N VAL A 278 -11.79 30.48 -0.41
CA VAL A 278 -11.01 29.50 -1.16
C VAL A 278 -10.78 30.06 -2.55
N GLY A 279 -9.63 29.77 -3.17
CA GLY A 279 -9.30 30.29 -4.50
C GLY A 279 -7.98 31.04 -4.51
N ARG A 280 -7.80 31.93 -5.48
CA ARG A 280 -6.58 32.72 -5.67
C ARG A 280 -6.80 34.17 -5.25
N GLY A 281 -5.72 34.86 -4.85
CA GLY A 281 -5.74 36.29 -4.54
C GLY A 281 -5.90 36.62 -3.06
N ASP A 282 -6.06 35.63 -2.18
CA ASP A 282 -6.01 35.77 -0.72
C ASP A 282 -5.08 34.69 -0.13
N PRO A 283 -4.13 35.04 0.76
CA PRO A 283 -3.13 34.08 1.25
C PRO A 283 -3.73 32.86 1.97
N VAL A 284 -4.82 33.05 2.71
CA VAL A 284 -5.47 31.95 3.46
C VAL A 284 -6.28 31.09 2.48
N ALA A 285 -7.04 31.71 1.58
CA ALA A 285 -7.78 31.03 0.53
C ALA A 285 -6.88 30.18 -0.39
N GLU A 286 -5.68 30.69 -0.70
CA GLU A 286 -4.68 29.99 -1.52
C GLU A 286 -4.15 28.72 -0.84
N ALA A 287 -3.93 28.75 0.47
CA ALA A 287 -3.52 27.57 1.23
C ALA A 287 -4.58 26.45 1.18
N HIS A 288 -5.87 26.81 1.32
CA HIS A 288 -6.97 25.86 1.16
C HIS A 288 -7.07 25.33 -0.28
N TYR A 289 -6.90 26.21 -1.27
CA TYR A 289 -6.87 25.84 -2.68
C TYR A 289 -5.75 24.82 -2.97
N ASP A 290 -4.54 25.04 -2.45
CA ASP A 290 -3.43 24.10 -2.64
C ASP A 290 -3.63 22.78 -1.87
N LEU A 291 -4.23 22.82 -0.68
CA LEU A 291 -4.66 21.60 0.03
C LEU A 291 -5.67 20.81 -0.80
N GLN A 292 -6.69 21.45 -1.38
CA GLN A 292 -7.67 20.79 -2.25
C GLN A 292 -6.98 20.15 -3.47
N ARG A 293 -6.00 20.81 -4.10
CA ARG A 293 -5.23 20.22 -5.22
C ARG A 293 -4.45 18.97 -4.80
N ARG A 294 -3.88 18.98 -3.59
CA ARG A 294 -3.15 17.85 -3.02
C ARG A 294 -4.09 16.68 -2.72
N ILE A 295 -5.27 16.96 -2.14
CA ILE A 295 -6.34 15.98 -1.93
C ILE A 295 -6.79 15.38 -3.26
N LEU A 296 -7.06 16.21 -4.27
CA LEU A 296 -7.47 15.76 -5.60
C LEU A 296 -6.41 14.85 -6.25
N ALA A 297 -5.12 15.14 -6.05
CA ALA A 297 -4.04 14.30 -6.56
C ALA A 297 -4.02 12.89 -5.95
N LEU A 298 -4.59 12.68 -4.75
CA LEU A 298 -4.71 11.35 -4.14
C LEU A 298 -5.65 10.43 -4.93
N ARG A 299 -6.62 10.98 -5.68
CA ARG A 299 -7.46 10.17 -6.59
C ARG A 299 -6.63 9.45 -7.65
N LYS A 300 -5.54 10.08 -8.13
CA LYS A 300 -4.59 9.46 -9.07
C LYS A 300 -3.80 8.31 -8.45
N ARG A 301 -3.88 8.12 -7.13
CA ARG A 301 -3.32 6.98 -6.39
C ARG A 301 -4.40 5.94 -6.01
N GLY A 302 -5.63 6.13 -6.49
CA GLY A 302 -6.78 5.29 -6.17
C GLY A 302 -7.25 5.39 -4.73
N ILE A 303 -7.04 6.54 -4.09
CA ILE A 303 -7.64 6.88 -2.80
C ILE A 303 -9.04 7.46 -3.04
N LEU A 304 -10.01 6.92 -2.30
CA LEU A 304 -11.38 7.42 -2.29
C LEU A 304 -11.47 8.70 -1.46
N LEU A 305 -12.28 9.65 -1.90
CA LEU A 305 -12.55 10.87 -1.14
C LEU A 305 -13.97 10.82 -0.58
N ALA A 306 -14.14 11.19 0.68
CA ALA A 306 -15.45 11.32 1.31
C ALA A 306 -15.51 12.58 2.18
N ILE A 307 -16.73 13.04 2.47
CA ILE A 307 -16.99 14.20 3.34
C ILE A 307 -17.65 13.70 4.63
N CYS A 308 -17.17 14.18 5.78
CA CYS A 308 -17.83 14.02 7.08
C CYS A 308 -17.79 15.37 7.81
N SER A 309 -18.89 16.12 7.77
CA SER A 309 -18.91 17.51 8.25
C SER A 309 -20.22 17.89 8.94
N LYS A 310 -20.14 18.84 9.88
CA LYS A 310 -21.29 19.39 10.61
C LYS A 310 -21.85 20.63 9.92
N ASN A 311 -22.65 20.42 8.88
CA ASN A 311 -23.30 21.49 8.12
C ASN A 311 -24.73 21.12 7.74
N ASN A 312 -25.47 22.08 7.19
CA ASN A 312 -26.71 21.82 6.47
C ASN A 312 -26.40 21.23 5.08
N PRO A 313 -26.95 20.05 4.71
CA PRO A 313 -26.70 19.42 3.42
C PRO A 313 -27.00 20.29 2.20
N GLU A 314 -28.06 21.11 2.27
CA GLU A 314 -28.49 21.96 1.16
C GLU A 314 -27.47 23.06 0.84
N ASP A 315 -26.91 23.67 1.88
CA ASP A 315 -25.91 24.74 1.75
C ASP A 315 -24.60 24.19 1.16
N VAL A 316 -24.19 22.99 1.58
CA VAL A 316 -22.99 22.32 1.04
C VAL A 316 -23.16 22.02 -0.45
N GLU A 317 -24.33 21.53 -0.86
CA GLU A 317 -24.61 21.27 -2.29
C GLU A 317 -24.65 22.58 -3.09
N GLU A 318 -25.15 23.67 -2.51
CA GLU A 318 -25.09 25.00 -3.12
C GLU A 318 -23.64 25.49 -3.32
N VAL A 319 -22.76 25.31 -2.33
CA VAL A 319 -21.33 25.64 -2.47
C VAL A 319 -20.73 24.94 -3.69
N PHE A 320 -20.89 23.62 -3.82
CA PHE A 320 -20.33 22.89 -4.97
C PHE A 320 -20.94 23.29 -6.32
N ARG A 321 -22.17 23.82 -6.32
CA ARG A 321 -22.84 24.33 -7.53
C ARG A 321 -22.32 25.70 -7.95
N VAL A 322 -22.15 26.62 -6.99
CA VAL A 322 -21.86 28.04 -7.23
C VAL A 322 -20.35 28.29 -7.31
N ARG A 323 -19.55 27.67 -6.44
CA ARG A 323 -18.10 27.92 -6.30
C ARG A 323 -17.27 27.17 -7.33
N ARG A 324 -17.01 27.84 -8.46
CA ARG A 324 -16.22 27.31 -9.60
C ARG A 324 -14.70 27.47 -9.42
N ASP A 325 -14.28 28.25 -8.44
CA ASP A 325 -12.89 28.54 -8.06
C ASP A 325 -12.23 27.40 -7.26
N MET A 326 -13.01 26.51 -6.63
CA MET A 326 -12.47 25.34 -5.93
C MET A 326 -11.81 24.34 -6.88
N PRO A 327 -10.75 23.61 -6.48
CA PRO A 327 -10.26 22.46 -7.25
C PRO A 327 -11.14 21.22 -7.13
N LEU A 328 -11.66 20.95 -5.93
CA LEU A 328 -12.53 19.80 -5.68
C LEU A 328 -13.95 20.09 -6.16
N ARG A 329 -14.61 19.05 -6.65
CA ARG A 329 -15.98 19.05 -7.15
C ARG A 329 -16.80 17.99 -6.44
N ARG A 330 -18.11 18.14 -6.47
CA ARG A 330 -19.04 17.20 -5.82
C ARG A 330 -18.82 15.76 -6.30
N GLU A 331 -18.48 15.59 -7.57
CA GLU A 331 -18.23 14.29 -8.21
C GLU A 331 -16.87 13.68 -7.86
N ASP A 332 -16.00 14.39 -7.14
CA ASP A 332 -14.75 13.82 -6.62
C ASP A 332 -15.00 12.92 -5.40
N PHE A 333 -16.11 13.14 -4.68
CA PHE A 333 -16.45 12.45 -3.44
C PHE A 333 -17.40 11.27 -3.68
N VAL A 334 -17.01 10.09 -3.19
CA VAL A 334 -17.79 8.85 -3.33
C VAL A 334 -18.81 8.65 -2.21
N ALA A 335 -18.64 9.32 -1.08
CA ALA A 335 -19.55 9.29 0.05
C ALA A 335 -19.58 10.68 0.71
N VAL A 336 -20.75 11.10 1.17
CA VAL A 336 -20.97 12.40 1.81
C VAL A 336 -21.87 12.17 3.02
N GLN A 337 -21.35 12.47 4.20
CA GLN A 337 -22.10 12.51 5.46
C GLN A 337 -22.02 13.95 5.96
N VAL A 338 -23.11 14.68 5.76
CA VAL A 338 -23.25 16.07 6.18
C VAL A 338 -24.52 16.13 7.04
N GLY A 339 -24.37 16.63 8.25
CA GLY A 339 -25.48 16.72 9.20
C GLY A 339 -24.98 17.00 10.62
N TRP A 340 -25.90 17.06 11.58
CA TRP A 340 -25.60 17.45 12.96
C TRP A 340 -25.24 16.27 13.87
N GLU A 341 -25.17 15.06 13.32
CA GLU A 341 -24.67 13.88 14.01
C GLU A 341 -23.20 14.00 14.43
N ASN A 342 -22.75 13.07 15.28
CA ASN A 342 -21.35 12.98 15.65
C ASN A 342 -20.51 12.40 14.49
N LYS A 343 -19.30 12.95 14.27
CA LYS A 343 -18.43 12.56 13.15
C LYS A 343 -18.02 11.09 13.19
N HIS A 344 -17.90 10.47 14.38
CA HIS A 344 -17.57 9.05 14.50
C HIS A 344 -18.68 8.14 13.94
N GLU A 345 -19.96 8.52 14.06
CA GLU A 345 -21.06 7.78 13.43
C GLU A 345 -21.04 7.97 11.91
N GLY A 346 -20.79 9.20 11.45
CA GLY A 346 -20.60 9.50 10.02
C GLY A 346 -19.47 8.68 9.39
N LEU A 347 -18.32 8.57 10.06
CA LEU A 347 -17.19 7.74 9.62
C LEU A 347 -17.55 6.26 9.51
N ARG A 348 -18.33 5.70 10.46
CA ARG A 348 -18.82 4.32 10.38
C ARG A 348 -19.75 4.13 9.18
N ARG A 349 -20.69 5.05 8.97
CA ARG A 349 -21.59 5.01 7.80
C ARG A 349 -20.82 5.10 6.48
N ILE A 350 -19.78 5.94 6.40
CA ILE A 350 -18.89 6.00 5.22
C ILE A 350 -18.19 4.66 5.01
N ALA A 351 -17.64 4.05 6.06
CA ALA A 351 -16.97 2.76 5.95
C ALA A 351 -17.93 1.66 5.46
N GLU A 352 -19.15 1.62 6.00
CA GLU A 352 -20.22 0.70 5.61
C GLU A 352 -20.65 0.92 4.15
N GLN A 353 -20.96 2.16 3.76
CA GLN A 353 -21.35 2.53 2.40
C GLN A 353 -20.26 2.15 1.38
N LEU A 354 -18.98 2.32 1.75
CA LEU A 354 -17.86 1.98 0.88
C LEU A 354 -17.42 0.51 1.00
N ASN A 355 -18.06 -0.29 1.87
CA ASN A 355 -17.68 -1.65 2.20
C ASN A 355 -16.16 -1.79 2.47
N ILE A 356 -15.63 -0.90 3.32
CA ILE A 356 -14.24 -0.94 3.81
C ILE A 356 -14.23 -0.94 5.33
N GLY A 357 -13.13 -1.40 5.93
CA GLY A 357 -12.94 -1.26 7.38
C GLY A 357 -12.64 0.18 7.76
N THR A 358 -12.98 0.56 8.99
CA THR A 358 -12.63 1.86 9.59
C THR A 358 -11.11 2.03 9.72
N ASP A 359 -10.38 0.92 9.85
CA ASP A 359 -8.91 0.84 9.73
C ASP A 359 -8.36 1.26 8.35
N SER A 360 -9.23 1.46 7.35
CA SER A 360 -8.85 1.95 6.03
C SER A 360 -9.10 3.45 5.83
N LEU A 361 -9.60 4.16 6.85
CA LEU A 361 -9.91 5.59 6.80
C LEU A 361 -8.76 6.45 7.32
N VAL A 362 -8.57 7.61 6.69
CA VAL A 362 -7.85 8.76 7.22
C VAL A 362 -8.87 9.88 7.39
N PHE A 363 -8.92 10.52 8.56
CA PHE A 363 -9.80 11.64 8.84
C PHE A 363 -8.99 12.94 8.99
N LEU A 364 -9.35 13.97 8.22
CA LEU A 364 -8.71 15.28 8.21
C LEU A 364 -9.70 16.34 8.71
N ASP A 365 -9.30 17.07 9.74
CA ASP A 365 -10.11 18.07 10.44
C ASP A 365 -9.21 19.17 11.02
N ASP A 366 -9.71 20.39 11.13
CA ASP A 366 -9.02 21.50 11.79
C ASP A 366 -9.28 21.53 13.31
N ASN A 367 -10.36 20.89 13.77
CA ASN A 367 -10.78 20.95 15.15
C ASN A 367 -10.07 19.88 16.02
N PRO A 368 -9.21 20.28 16.99
CA PRO A 368 -8.50 19.33 17.84
C PRO A 368 -9.42 18.48 18.72
N ALA A 369 -10.58 19.00 19.12
CA ALA A 369 -11.54 18.27 19.94
C ALA A 369 -12.22 17.13 19.16
N GLU A 370 -12.55 17.36 17.89
CA GLU A 370 -13.09 16.31 17.00
C GLU A 370 -12.03 15.24 16.74
N ILE A 371 -10.79 15.64 16.44
CA ILE A 371 -9.67 14.71 16.25
C ILE A 371 -9.46 13.82 17.48
N GLU A 372 -9.46 14.39 18.67
CA GLU A 372 -9.25 13.63 19.92
C GLU A 372 -10.43 12.69 20.21
N LEU A 373 -11.67 13.14 19.96
CA LEU A 373 -12.85 12.28 20.08
C LEU A 373 -12.77 11.07 19.15
N ILE A 374 -12.37 11.26 17.89
CA ILE A 374 -12.20 10.13 16.95
C ILE A 374 -11.08 9.20 17.41
N ARG A 375 -9.93 9.72 17.88
CA ARG A 375 -8.83 8.89 18.39
C ARG A 375 -9.26 8.00 19.57
N GLN A 376 -10.11 8.51 20.45
CA GLN A 376 -10.63 7.77 21.60
C GLN A 376 -11.71 6.74 21.21
N THR A 377 -12.61 7.10 20.30
CA THR A 377 -13.78 6.27 19.95
C THR A 377 -13.54 5.30 18.79
N MET A 378 -12.57 5.59 17.93
CA MET A 378 -12.20 4.84 16.72
C MET A 378 -10.67 4.85 16.53
N PRO A 379 -9.88 4.24 17.44
CA PRO A 379 -8.41 4.29 17.42
C PRO A 379 -7.77 3.71 16.15
N GLU A 380 -8.51 2.94 15.36
CA GLU A 380 -8.08 2.42 14.07
C GLU A 380 -8.08 3.46 12.94
N VAL A 381 -8.82 4.57 13.07
CA VAL A 381 -8.88 5.66 12.10
C VAL A 381 -7.66 6.57 12.26
N GLU A 382 -6.94 6.82 11.17
CA GLU A 382 -5.79 7.73 11.19
C GLU A 382 -6.28 9.18 11.18
N CYS A 383 -6.11 9.89 12.28
CA CYS A 383 -6.60 11.26 12.42
C CYS A 383 -5.46 12.27 12.21
N VAL A 384 -5.67 13.18 11.27
CA VAL A 384 -4.75 14.24 10.88
C VAL A 384 -5.36 15.58 11.29
N LEU A 385 -4.77 16.21 12.30
CA LEU A 385 -5.10 17.58 12.66
C LEU A 385 -4.43 18.53 11.67
N LEU A 386 -5.19 19.45 11.08
CA LEU A 386 -4.62 20.48 10.23
C LEU A 386 -3.69 21.40 11.04
N PRO A 387 -2.51 21.75 10.51
CA PRO A 387 -1.67 22.77 11.11
C PRO A 387 -2.42 24.10 11.27
N GLU A 388 -2.19 24.76 12.41
CA GLU A 388 -2.73 26.10 12.68
C GLU A 388 -2.30 27.10 11.60
N ASP A 389 -1.04 27.03 11.17
CA ASP A 389 -0.48 27.82 10.07
C ASP A 389 -0.99 27.31 8.70
N PRO A 390 -1.79 28.10 7.96
CA PRO A 390 -2.30 27.71 6.66
C PRO A 390 -1.20 27.31 5.67
N ALA A 391 -0.03 27.93 5.72
CA ALA A 391 1.07 27.64 4.79
C ALA A 391 1.59 26.20 4.90
N GLN A 392 1.36 25.53 6.04
CA GLN A 392 1.80 24.16 6.29
C GLN A 392 0.74 23.12 5.94
N ARG A 393 -0.53 23.53 5.77
CA ARG A 393 -1.65 22.63 5.52
C ARG A 393 -1.48 21.76 4.27
N PRO A 394 -1.03 22.25 3.10
CA PRO A 394 -0.87 21.40 1.91
C PRO A 394 0.11 20.22 2.13
N MET A 395 1.11 20.42 3.00
CA MET A 395 2.16 19.44 3.28
C MET A 395 1.79 18.43 4.36
N CYS A 396 0.72 18.66 5.14
CA CYS A 396 0.34 17.72 6.21
C CYS A 396 0.08 16.29 5.69
N LEU A 397 -0.46 16.18 4.46
CA LEU A 397 -0.73 14.90 3.80
C LEU A 397 0.54 14.13 3.41
N ASP A 398 1.71 14.78 3.30
CA ASP A 398 2.98 14.08 3.00
C ASP A 398 3.44 13.20 4.17
N ARG A 399 2.95 13.49 5.39
CA ARG A 399 3.26 12.73 6.62
C ARG A 399 2.35 11.52 6.83
N VAL A 400 1.29 11.39 6.03
CA VAL A 400 0.33 10.29 6.12
C VAL A 400 0.80 9.15 5.21
N HIS A 401 1.75 8.36 5.70
CA HIS A 401 2.38 7.28 4.93
C HIS A 401 1.36 6.26 4.38
N GLY A 402 0.23 6.08 5.08
CA GLY A 402 -0.85 5.20 4.65
C GLY A 402 -1.50 5.61 3.31
N LEU A 403 -1.32 6.86 2.86
CA LEU A 403 -1.85 7.34 1.58
C LEU A 403 -0.92 7.05 0.38
N ASP A 404 0.24 6.45 0.62
CA ASP A 404 1.15 6.02 -0.43
C ASP A 404 0.81 4.66 -1.01
N ARG A 405 1.32 4.41 -2.23
CA ARG A 405 1.14 3.15 -2.95
C ARG A 405 2.48 2.75 -3.56
N ALA A 406 2.90 1.52 -3.32
CA ALA A 406 4.05 0.94 -4.01
C ALA A 406 3.80 0.76 -5.52
N ILE A 407 2.56 0.39 -5.89
CA ILE A 407 2.12 0.22 -7.28
C ILE A 407 0.71 0.78 -7.41
N VAL A 408 0.49 1.63 -8.42
CA VAL A 408 -0.84 2.11 -8.83
C VAL A 408 -1.26 1.33 -10.06
N THR A 409 -2.37 0.60 -9.97
CA THR A 409 -2.93 -0.16 -11.09
C THR A 409 -3.97 0.66 -11.86
N ALA A 410 -4.24 0.29 -13.12
CA ALA A 410 -5.31 0.92 -13.91
C ALA A 410 -6.69 0.84 -13.20
N GLU A 411 -6.92 -0.22 -12.42
CA GLU A 411 -8.13 -0.38 -11.63
C GLU A 411 -8.16 0.55 -10.41
N ASP A 412 -7.01 0.83 -9.78
CA ASP A 412 -6.94 1.82 -8.70
C ASP A 412 -7.38 3.20 -9.21
N LEU A 413 -7.03 3.56 -10.44
CA LEU A 413 -7.47 4.80 -11.09
C LEU A 413 -8.98 4.82 -11.41
N ALA A 414 -9.58 3.65 -11.66
CA ALA A 414 -11.01 3.52 -11.97
C ALA A 414 -11.90 3.45 -10.72
N LYS A 415 -11.33 3.34 -9.51
CA LYS A 415 -12.10 3.10 -8.27
C LYS A 415 -13.18 4.13 -8.01
N THR A 416 -12.90 5.43 -8.11
CA THR A 416 -13.91 6.46 -7.83
C THR A 416 -15.14 6.26 -8.70
N ARG A 417 -14.95 6.04 -10.00
CA ARG A 417 -16.02 5.77 -10.96
C ARG A 417 -16.78 4.49 -10.59
N GLN A 418 -16.06 3.42 -10.27
CA GLN A 418 -16.67 2.15 -9.86
C GLN A 418 -17.53 2.29 -8.59
N TYR A 419 -17.10 3.09 -7.62
CA TYR A 419 -17.89 3.35 -6.42
C TYR A 419 -19.15 4.17 -6.71
N GLN A 420 -19.07 5.14 -7.63
CA GLN A 420 -20.24 5.90 -8.09
C GLN A 420 -21.23 4.99 -8.82
N GLU A 421 -20.74 4.09 -9.67
CA GLU A 421 -21.56 3.08 -10.35
C GLU A 421 -22.17 2.10 -9.33
N ASN A 422 -21.45 1.72 -8.26
CA ASN A 422 -22.00 0.92 -7.16
C ASN A 422 -23.13 1.66 -6.42
N ALA A 423 -22.93 2.93 -6.06
CA ALA A 423 -23.95 3.72 -5.39
C ALA A 423 -25.20 3.89 -6.27
N ALA A 424 -25.03 4.09 -7.59
CA ALA A 424 -26.12 4.10 -8.54
C ALA A 424 -26.86 2.75 -8.57
N ARG A 425 -26.14 1.62 -8.55
CA ARG A 425 -26.73 0.27 -8.45
C ARG A 425 -27.54 0.09 -7.17
N ASP A 426 -27.03 0.51 -6.02
CA ASP A 426 -27.74 0.40 -4.75
C ASP A 426 -29.01 1.26 -4.73
N SER A 427 -28.97 2.46 -5.31
CA SER A 427 -30.16 3.30 -5.48
C SER A 427 -31.21 2.67 -6.41
N GLU A 428 -30.76 1.95 -7.44
CA GLU A 428 -31.65 1.24 -8.36
C GLU A 428 -32.23 -0.02 -7.70
N ARG A 429 -31.46 -0.73 -6.88
CA ARG A 429 -31.93 -1.89 -6.11
C ARG A 429 -33.16 -1.55 -5.26
N LEU A 430 -33.20 -0.36 -4.68
CA LEU A 430 -34.35 0.13 -3.89
C LEU A 430 -35.64 0.28 -4.72
N ARG A 431 -35.57 0.22 -6.05
CA ARG A 431 -36.73 0.28 -6.96
C ARG A 431 -37.36 -1.08 -7.26
N PHE A 432 -36.76 -2.18 -6.79
CA PHE A 432 -37.22 -3.54 -7.05
C PHE A 432 -37.57 -4.24 -5.73
N ASP A 433 -38.74 -4.88 -5.69
CA ASP A 433 -39.20 -5.68 -4.54
C ASP A 433 -38.65 -7.12 -4.56
N ASP A 434 -38.22 -7.60 -5.74
CA ASP A 434 -37.66 -8.94 -5.95
C ASP A 434 -36.17 -8.88 -6.36
N ILE A 435 -35.35 -9.69 -5.68
CA ILE A 435 -33.91 -9.76 -5.91
C ILE A 435 -33.57 -10.40 -7.25
N GLU A 436 -34.35 -11.39 -7.71
CA GLU A 436 -34.11 -12.07 -8.99
C GLU A 436 -34.40 -11.12 -10.16
N ALA A 437 -35.52 -10.39 -10.11
CA ALA A 437 -35.83 -9.31 -11.04
C ALA A 437 -34.73 -8.23 -11.09
N TYR A 438 -34.20 -7.83 -9.93
CA TYR A 438 -33.07 -6.89 -9.86
C TYR A 438 -31.82 -7.46 -10.53
N LEU A 439 -31.44 -8.71 -10.23
CA LEU A 439 -30.25 -9.34 -10.80
C LEU A 439 -30.33 -9.49 -12.33
N HIS A 440 -31.51 -9.82 -12.86
CA HIS A 440 -31.77 -9.81 -14.31
C HIS A 440 -31.64 -8.42 -14.92
N SER A 441 -32.06 -7.37 -14.21
CA SER A 441 -31.94 -5.98 -14.69
C SER A 441 -30.48 -5.53 -14.88
N LEU A 442 -29.54 -6.13 -14.12
CA LEU A 442 -28.12 -5.79 -14.20
C LEU A 442 -27.49 -6.21 -15.54
N ARG A 443 -28.04 -7.23 -16.21
CA ARG A 443 -27.47 -7.84 -17.43
C ARG A 443 -25.99 -8.19 -17.23
N THR A 444 -25.71 -9.00 -16.22
CA THR A 444 -24.33 -9.33 -15.83
C THR A 444 -23.74 -10.33 -16.82
N CYS A 445 -22.57 -10.01 -17.35
CA CYS A 445 -21.76 -10.92 -18.18
C CYS A 445 -20.43 -11.21 -17.46
N ILE A 446 -19.99 -12.47 -17.46
CA ILE A 446 -18.69 -12.88 -16.96
C ILE A 446 -17.86 -13.58 -18.04
N GLY A 447 -16.57 -13.26 -18.09
CA GLY A 447 -15.59 -13.96 -18.92
C GLY A 447 -14.63 -14.75 -18.04
N ILE A 448 -14.47 -16.05 -18.32
CA ILE A 448 -13.59 -16.94 -17.56
C ILE A 448 -12.48 -17.43 -18.48
N ARG A 449 -11.21 -17.24 -18.08
CA ARG A 449 -10.06 -17.75 -18.83
C ARG A 449 -8.94 -18.27 -17.93
N ARG A 450 -8.03 -19.06 -18.49
CA ARG A 450 -6.79 -19.44 -17.80
C ARG A 450 -5.90 -18.24 -17.56
N ALA A 451 -5.22 -18.23 -16.42
CA ALA A 451 -4.33 -17.13 -16.06
C ALA A 451 -3.06 -17.15 -16.93
N SER A 452 -2.83 -16.04 -17.62
CA SER A 452 -1.64 -15.78 -18.45
C SER A 452 -0.64 -14.90 -17.68
N PRO A 453 0.65 -14.82 -18.11
CA PRO A 453 1.68 -14.05 -17.40
C PRO A 453 1.32 -12.59 -17.13
N ASP A 454 0.56 -11.94 -18.02
CA ASP A 454 0.05 -10.56 -17.87
C ASP A 454 -0.95 -10.40 -16.72
N LEU A 455 -1.65 -11.46 -16.33
CA LEU A 455 -2.63 -11.45 -15.24
C LEU A 455 -2.03 -11.80 -13.87
N MET A 456 -0.76 -12.19 -13.80
CA MET A 456 -0.11 -12.59 -12.54
C MET A 456 -0.11 -11.49 -11.48
N PRO A 457 0.25 -10.22 -11.79
CA PRO A 457 0.15 -9.13 -10.82
C PRO A 457 -1.27 -8.96 -10.28
N ARG A 458 -2.28 -9.21 -11.13
CA ARG A 458 -3.68 -9.11 -10.75
C ARG A 458 -4.14 -10.27 -9.86
N ALA A 459 -3.76 -11.50 -10.20
CA ALA A 459 -3.99 -12.66 -9.34
C ALA A 459 -3.36 -12.45 -7.96
N HIS A 460 -2.10 -11.98 -7.91
CA HIS A 460 -1.41 -11.64 -6.67
C HIS A 460 -2.17 -10.59 -5.86
N GLN A 461 -2.66 -9.54 -6.52
CA GLN A 461 -3.47 -8.51 -5.87
C GLN A 461 -4.77 -9.08 -5.27
N LEU A 462 -5.49 -9.94 -5.98
CA LEU A 462 -6.72 -10.56 -5.47
C LEU A 462 -6.43 -11.46 -4.27
N PHE A 463 -5.41 -12.33 -4.37
CA PHE A 463 -5.01 -13.18 -3.25
C PHE A 463 -4.48 -12.38 -2.07
N THR A 464 -3.91 -11.19 -2.26
CA THR A 464 -3.33 -10.38 -1.17
C THR A 464 -4.34 -9.44 -0.53
N LYS A 465 -5.23 -8.82 -1.31
CA LYS A 465 -6.12 -7.74 -0.84
C LYS A 465 -7.52 -8.23 -0.45
N THR A 466 -7.94 -9.43 -0.86
CA THR A 466 -9.29 -9.95 -0.57
C THR A 466 -9.34 -10.65 0.78
N ASN A 467 -10.18 -10.14 1.69
CA ASN A 467 -10.37 -10.71 3.04
C ASN A 467 -11.75 -11.34 3.23
N GLN A 468 -12.81 -10.69 2.73
CA GLN A 468 -14.19 -11.11 2.97
C GLN A 468 -14.58 -12.39 2.19
N PHE A 469 -14.08 -12.52 0.96
CA PHE A 469 -14.28 -13.69 0.12
C PHE A 469 -12.93 -14.32 -0.21
N ASN A 470 -12.22 -14.78 0.82
CA ASN A 470 -11.06 -15.65 0.66
C ASN A 470 -11.29 -16.90 1.52
N VAL A 471 -11.54 -18.02 0.85
CA VAL A 471 -11.98 -19.26 1.51
C VAL A 471 -10.90 -19.89 2.40
N THR A 472 -9.61 -19.72 2.08
CA THR A 472 -8.50 -20.31 2.85
C THR A 472 -7.62 -19.28 3.55
N THR A 473 -7.79 -17.99 3.26
CA THR A 473 -6.92 -16.88 3.70
C THR A 473 -5.46 -16.97 3.23
N ARG A 474 -5.13 -17.95 2.38
CA ARG A 474 -3.79 -18.12 1.81
C ARG A 474 -3.43 -16.92 0.95
N ARG A 475 -2.17 -16.49 1.08
CA ARG A 475 -1.56 -15.39 0.33
C ARG A 475 -0.44 -15.97 -0.51
N TYR A 476 -0.54 -15.81 -1.81
CA TYR A 476 0.48 -16.28 -2.74
C TYR A 476 1.30 -15.11 -3.24
N SER A 477 2.62 -15.27 -3.19
CA SER A 477 3.56 -14.38 -3.86
C SER A 477 3.38 -14.44 -5.37
N LEU A 478 3.91 -13.42 -6.06
CA LEU A 478 3.88 -13.37 -7.52
C LEU A 478 4.64 -14.55 -8.15
N GLU A 479 5.71 -15.00 -7.51
CA GLU A 479 6.51 -16.13 -7.99
C GLU A 479 5.77 -17.46 -7.83
N GLU A 480 5.12 -17.70 -6.69
CA GLU A 480 4.28 -18.89 -6.48
C GLU A 480 3.16 -18.99 -7.51
N LEU A 481 2.46 -17.87 -7.79
CA LEU A 481 1.40 -17.84 -8.78
C LEU A 481 1.92 -18.13 -10.19
N ARG A 482 3.10 -17.61 -10.56
CA ARG A 482 3.76 -17.95 -11.83
C ARG A 482 4.09 -19.42 -11.90
N ARG A 483 4.58 -20.01 -10.81
CA ARG A 483 4.85 -21.46 -10.73
C ARG A 483 3.57 -22.27 -10.90
N PHE A 484 2.47 -21.90 -10.23
CA PHE A 484 1.19 -22.59 -10.39
C PHE A 484 0.60 -22.42 -11.80
N ALA A 485 0.80 -21.28 -12.45
CA ALA A 485 0.34 -21.09 -13.82
C ALA A 485 1.15 -21.91 -14.85
N ALA A 486 2.42 -22.18 -14.58
CA ALA A 486 3.29 -22.99 -15.43
C ALA A 486 3.20 -24.50 -15.16
N ASP A 487 2.71 -24.90 -13.98
CA ASP A 487 2.58 -26.30 -13.58
C ASP A 487 1.36 -26.96 -14.25
N PRO A 488 1.54 -28.03 -15.04
CA PRO A 488 0.44 -28.72 -15.71
C PRO A 488 -0.55 -29.38 -14.74
N THR A 489 -0.15 -29.61 -13.49
CA THR A 489 -1.02 -30.13 -12.43
C THR A 489 -1.84 -29.04 -11.75
N CYS A 490 -1.68 -27.78 -12.14
CA CYS A 490 -2.41 -26.66 -11.58
C CYS A 490 -3.26 -25.97 -12.66
N ARG A 491 -4.43 -25.50 -12.26
CA ARG A 491 -5.30 -24.66 -13.09
C ARG A 491 -5.66 -23.41 -12.30
N LEU A 492 -5.16 -22.27 -12.75
CA LEU A 492 -5.52 -20.97 -12.22
C LEU A 492 -6.46 -20.29 -13.21
N TRP A 493 -7.72 -20.11 -12.83
CA TRP A 493 -8.69 -19.35 -13.61
C TRP A 493 -8.80 -17.92 -13.09
N MET A 494 -8.93 -17.00 -14.04
CA MET A 494 -9.20 -15.59 -13.79
C MET A 494 -10.58 -15.27 -14.36
N VAL A 495 -11.36 -14.48 -13.61
CA VAL A 495 -12.74 -14.14 -13.98
C VAL A 495 -12.87 -12.63 -14.09
N ARG A 496 -13.33 -12.16 -15.26
CA ARG A 496 -13.75 -10.77 -15.48
C ARG A 496 -15.27 -10.68 -15.44
N ALA A 497 -15.81 -9.54 -15.02
CA ALA A 497 -17.25 -9.29 -15.06
C ALA A 497 -17.57 -7.88 -15.56
N ALA A 498 -18.74 -7.72 -16.16
CA ALA A 498 -19.33 -6.45 -16.54
C ALA A 498 -20.85 -6.50 -16.32
N ASP A 499 -21.45 -5.33 -16.09
CA ASP A 499 -22.91 -5.15 -16.04
C ASP A 499 -23.31 -3.88 -16.79
N ARG A 500 -24.61 -3.58 -16.88
CA ARG A 500 -25.11 -2.40 -17.62
C ARG A 500 -24.57 -1.05 -17.13
N PHE A 501 -24.04 -0.99 -15.90
CA PHE A 501 -23.50 0.25 -15.32
C PHE A 501 -22.01 0.41 -15.62
N GLY A 502 -21.30 -0.67 -15.97
CA GLY A 502 -19.89 -0.60 -16.34
C GLY A 502 -19.15 -1.92 -16.17
N GLU A 503 -17.86 -1.90 -16.53
CA GLU A 503 -16.98 -3.05 -16.30
C GLU A 503 -16.60 -3.16 -14.81
N LEU A 504 -16.66 -4.38 -14.28
CA LEU A 504 -16.17 -4.72 -12.94
C LEU A 504 -14.71 -5.19 -12.99
N GLY A 505 -14.13 -5.40 -14.17
CA GLY A 505 -12.76 -5.87 -14.36
C GLY A 505 -12.52 -7.30 -13.86
N TRP A 506 -11.26 -7.67 -13.60
CA TRP A 506 -10.88 -9.00 -13.08
C TRP A 506 -11.26 -9.14 -11.61
N ILE A 507 -12.39 -9.77 -11.33
CA ILE A 507 -13.01 -9.84 -10.02
C ILE A 507 -12.68 -11.10 -9.22
N ALA A 508 -12.27 -12.20 -9.85
CA ALA A 508 -12.08 -13.46 -9.14
C ALA A 508 -10.87 -14.24 -9.63
N ALA A 509 -10.32 -15.07 -8.75
CA ALA A 509 -9.32 -16.07 -9.09
C ALA A 509 -9.63 -17.39 -8.37
N VAL A 510 -9.53 -18.50 -9.10
CA VAL A 510 -9.73 -19.85 -8.57
C VAL A 510 -8.52 -20.69 -8.90
N LEU A 511 -7.85 -21.21 -7.87
CA LEU A 511 -6.74 -22.15 -8.00
C LEU A 511 -7.24 -23.56 -7.73
N VAL A 512 -7.12 -24.44 -8.72
CA VAL A 512 -7.35 -25.88 -8.60
C VAL A 512 -6.06 -26.63 -8.80
N ARG A 513 -5.78 -27.57 -7.89
CA ARG A 513 -4.68 -28.52 -8.00
C ARG A 513 -5.22 -29.88 -8.39
N ASP A 514 -4.66 -30.41 -9.45
CA ASP A 514 -5.00 -31.65 -10.12
C ASP A 514 -3.78 -32.57 -10.06
N PHE A 515 -3.65 -33.32 -8.97
CA PHE A 515 -2.50 -34.18 -8.73
C PHE A 515 -2.48 -35.46 -9.60
N GLY A 516 -3.13 -35.46 -10.77
CA GLY A 516 -3.24 -36.63 -11.66
C GLY A 516 -4.04 -37.78 -11.03
N ARG A 517 -4.97 -37.47 -10.13
CA ARG A 517 -5.77 -38.43 -9.38
C ARG A 517 -7.23 -38.36 -9.82
N ALA A 518 -7.99 -39.40 -9.46
CA ALA A 518 -9.45 -39.41 -9.58
C ALA A 518 -10.14 -38.26 -8.80
N VAL A 519 -9.39 -37.46 -8.02
CA VAL A 519 -9.90 -36.33 -7.22
C VAL A 519 -9.04 -35.09 -7.47
N ALA A 520 -9.68 -33.96 -7.81
CA ALA A 520 -9.03 -32.66 -7.82
C ALA A 520 -9.40 -31.84 -6.58
N HIS A 521 -8.56 -30.85 -6.28
CA HIS A 521 -8.67 -30.02 -5.09
C HIS A 521 -8.79 -28.54 -5.47
N ILE A 522 -9.90 -27.90 -5.08
CA ILE A 522 -10.03 -26.45 -5.09
C ILE A 522 -9.23 -25.93 -3.90
N ASP A 523 -8.02 -25.46 -4.22
CA ASP A 523 -7.05 -25.01 -3.24
C ASP A 523 -7.46 -23.65 -2.66
N SER A 524 -7.83 -22.71 -3.53
CA SER A 524 -8.20 -21.36 -3.11
C SER A 524 -9.19 -20.73 -4.08
N PHE A 525 -10.13 -19.97 -3.54
CA PHE A 525 -11.09 -19.17 -4.28
C PHE A 525 -11.17 -17.78 -3.64
N VAL A 526 -10.86 -16.75 -4.44
CA VAL A 526 -11.01 -15.35 -4.06
C VAL A 526 -11.97 -14.62 -4.99
N LEU A 527 -12.86 -13.80 -4.42
CA LEU A 527 -13.79 -12.95 -5.15
C LEU A 527 -13.72 -11.52 -4.59
N SER A 528 -13.68 -10.53 -5.47
CA SER A 528 -13.70 -9.13 -5.06
C SER A 528 -15.07 -8.77 -4.47
N CYS A 529 -15.07 -8.01 -3.38
CA CYS A 529 -16.28 -7.56 -2.66
C CYS A 529 -17.35 -6.93 -3.56
N ARG A 530 -16.96 -6.27 -4.67
CA ARG A 530 -17.89 -5.65 -5.63
C ARG A 530 -18.75 -6.63 -6.45
N ALA A 531 -18.36 -7.91 -6.50
CA ALA A 531 -19.08 -8.97 -7.22
C ALA A 531 -19.85 -9.90 -6.28
N MET A 532 -19.75 -9.69 -4.96
CA MET A 532 -20.31 -10.56 -3.96
C MET A 532 -21.84 -10.42 -3.88
N GLY A 533 -22.54 -11.55 -3.64
CA GLY A 533 -23.99 -11.57 -3.42
C GLY A 533 -24.81 -11.40 -4.71
N ARG A 534 -24.18 -11.59 -5.87
CA ARG A 534 -24.83 -11.49 -7.19
C ARG A 534 -25.02 -12.85 -7.87
N GLY A 535 -24.66 -13.94 -7.20
CA GLY A 535 -24.65 -15.28 -7.78
C GLY A 535 -23.47 -15.57 -8.72
N ILE A 536 -22.50 -14.65 -8.82
CA ILE A 536 -21.30 -14.82 -9.64
C ILE A 536 -20.45 -15.99 -9.12
N GLU A 537 -20.38 -16.14 -7.80
CA GLU A 537 -19.75 -17.28 -7.14
C GLU A 537 -20.36 -18.62 -7.59
N THR A 538 -21.67 -18.67 -7.78
CA THR A 538 -22.39 -19.85 -8.29
C THR A 538 -22.04 -20.12 -9.74
N ALA A 539 -22.06 -19.09 -10.60
CA ALA A 539 -21.69 -19.23 -12.01
C ALA A 539 -20.23 -19.71 -12.18
N ILE A 540 -19.30 -19.17 -11.39
CA ILE A 540 -17.89 -19.60 -11.39
C ILE A 540 -17.77 -21.05 -10.94
N LEU A 541 -18.46 -21.46 -9.86
CA LEU A 541 -18.39 -22.82 -9.36
C LEU A 541 -19.05 -23.83 -10.31
N ASN A 542 -20.14 -23.47 -10.98
CA ASN A 542 -20.73 -24.28 -12.05
C ASN A 542 -19.70 -24.51 -13.17
N TYR A 543 -19.01 -23.45 -13.63
CA TYR A 543 -17.93 -23.58 -14.62
C TYR A 543 -16.78 -24.49 -14.13
N VAL A 544 -16.30 -24.27 -12.90
CA VAL A 544 -15.21 -25.07 -12.31
C VAL A 544 -15.60 -26.55 -12.17
N LYS A 545 -16.83 -26.84 -11.75
CA LYS A 545 -17.38 -28.20 -11.69
C LYS A 545 -17.32 -28.85 -13.09
N ARG A 546 -17.89 -28.20 -14.10
CA ARG A 546 -17.89 -28.68 -15.49
C ARG A 546 -16.46 -28.93 -15.99
N ALA A 547 -15.59 -27.94 -15.92
CA ALA A 547 -14.21 -28.03 -16.40
C ALA A 547 -13.37 -29.10 -15.66
N CYS A 548 -13.69 -29.40 -14.41
CA CYS A 548 -13.01 -30.47 -13.68
C CYS A 548 -13.58 -31.87 -13.99
N PHE A 549 -14.89 -31.99 -14.22
CA PHE A 549 -15.58 -33.26 -14.52
C PHE A 549 -15.64 -33.61 -16.02
N GLU A 550 -15.07 -32.77 -16.90
CA GLU A 550 -14.79 -33.09 -18.30
C GLU A 550 -13.92 -34.35 -18.43
N SER A 551 -12.96 -34.54 -17.52
CA SER A 551 -12.17 -35.78 -17.47
C SER A 551 -13.04 -36.92 -16.93
N PRO A 552 -13.26 -38.01 -17.70
CA PRO A 552 -14.10 -39.12 -17.26
C PRO A 552 -13.58 -39.83 -16.01
N GLU A 553 -12.27 -39.77 -15.77
CA GLU A 553 -11.57 -40.38 -14.63
C GLU A 553 -11.76 -39.60 -13.33
N ARG A 554 -12.27 -38.36 -13.40
CA ARG A 554 -12.55 -37.53 -12.23
C ARG A 554 -13.82 -38.02 -11.54
N VAL A 555 -13.68 -38.61 -10.35
CA VAL A 555 -14.80 -39.09 -9.54
C VAL A 555 -15.30 -38.06 -8.53
N ALA A 556 -14.42 -37.17 -8.05
CA ALA A 556 -14.80 -36.16 -7.04
C ALA A 556 -13.97 -34.87 -7.10
N LEU A 557 -14.51 -33.82 -6.47
CA LEU A 557 -13.80 -32.59 -6.11
C LEU A 557 -13.74 -32.44 -4.61
N THR A 558 -12.62 -31.91 -4.13
CA THR A 558 -12.44 -31.52 -2.72
C THR A 558 -12.17 -30.04 -2.60
N ALA A 559 -12.53 -29.45 -1.48
CA ALA A 559 -12.23 -28.06 -1.17
C ALA A 559 -11.98 -27.89 0.34
N GLU A 560 -11.36 -26.77 0.71
CA GLU A 560 -11.07 -26.42 2.10
C GLU A 560 -11.54 -25.00 2.40
N LEU A 561 -12.12 -24.80 3.58
CA LEU A 561 -12.49 -23.48 4.10
C LEU A 561 -11.88 -23.31 5.49
N ILE A 562 -11.12 -22.22 5.68
CA ILE A 562 -10.51 -21.83 6.94
C ILE A 562 -11.27 -20.60 7.46
N PRO A 563 -12.14 -20.76 8.48
CA PRO A 563 -12.98 -19.66 8.93
C PRO A 563 -12.16 -18.61 9.71
N THR A 564 -12.56 -17.36 9.55
CA THR A 564 -12.04 -16.20 10.28
C THR A 564 -13.17 -15.22 10.56
N ALA A 565 -12.96 -14.27 11.47
CA ALA A 565 -13.93 -13.19 11.69
C ALA A 565 -14.19 -12.34 10.43
N ARG A 566 -13.26 -12.33 9.46
CA ARG A 566 -13.35 -11.50 8.25
C ARG A 566 -14.04 -12.20 7.07
N ASN A 567 -14.00 -13.54 6.99
CA ASN A 567 -14.58 -14.31 5.87
C ASN A 567 -15.91 -15.01 6.22
N LEU A 568 -16.64 -14.47 7.21
CA LEU A 568 -18.01 -14.88 7.54
C LEU A 568 -18.93 -15.05 6.30
N PRO A 569 -18.86 -14.16 5.28
CA PRO A 569 -19.76 -14.25 4.13
C PRO A 569 -19.61 -15.53 3.27
N VAL A 570 -18.50 -16.27 3.38
CA VAL A 570 -18.26 -17.51 2.61
C VAL A 570 -18.42 -18.80 3.42
N ARG A 571 -18.79 -18.71 4.70
CA ARG A 571 -18.84 -19.84 5.64
C ARG A 571 -19.65 -21.05 5.14
N GLU A 572 -20.69 -20.78 4.35
CA GLU A 572 -21.63 -21.77 3.81
C GLU A 572 -21.50 -21.91 2.29
N LEU A 573 -20.46 -21.31 1.68
CA LEU A 573 -20.28 -21.28 0.23
C LEU A 573 -20.28 -22.70 -0.35
N TYR A 574 -19.45 -23.60 0.14
CA TYR A 574 -19.39 -24.95 -0.44
C TYR A 574 -20.67 -25.77 -0.17
N GLU A 575 -21.31 -25.57 0.98
CA GLU A 575 -22.54 -26.28 1.39
C GLU A 575 -23.70 -25.90 0.47
N THR A 576 -23.89 -24.59 0.23
CA THR A 576 -24.88 -24.07 -0.72
C THR A 576 -24.62 -24.51 -2.16
N GLN A 577 -23.38 -24.95 -2.46
CA GLN A 577 -22.95 -25.35 -3.80
C GLN A 577 -22.98 -26.87 -4.01
N GLY A 578 -23.53 -27.62 -3.06
CA GLY A 578 -23.73 -29.07 -3.12
C GLY A 578 -22.59 -29.91 -2.55
N PHE A 579 -21.56 -29.29 -1.96
CA PHE A 579 -20.49 -30.05 -1.31
C PHE A 579 -20.93 -30.56 0.07
N THR A 580 -20.45 -31.74 0.44
CA THR A 580 -20.65 -32.33 1.76
C THR A 580 -19.42 -32.13 2.63
N VAL A 581 -19.63 -31.89 3.93
CA VAL A 581 -18.52 -31.77 4.91
C VAL A 581 -18.01 -33.17 5.23
N VAL A 582 -16.72 -33.42 4.98
CA VAL A 582 -16.06 -34.70 5.28
C VAL A 582 -15.20 -34.67 6.53
N GLU A 583 -14.73 -33.49 6.94
CA GLU A 583 -13.88 -33.31 8.12
C GLU A 583 -14.13 -31.92 8.73
N ARG A 584 -14.18 -31.85 10.06
CA ARG A 584 -14.14 -30.60 10.84
C ARG A 584 -12.96 -30.67 11.79
N ARG A 585 -12.08 -29.68 11.73
CA ARG A 585 -10.88 -29.59 12.57
C ARG A 585 -11.14 -28.75 13.81
N GLU A 586 -10.29 -28.91 14.83
CA GLU A 586 -10.39 -28.18 16.11
C GLU A 586 -10.23 -26.66 15.95
N ASP A 587 -9.51 -26.21 14.92
CA ASP A 587 -9.35 -24.79 14.54
C ASP A 587 -10.56 -24.21 13.78
N GLY A 588 -11.62 -25.01 13.58
CA GLY A 588 -12.82 -24.64 12.84
C GLY A 588 -12.72 -24.85 11.33
N ALA A 589 -11.56 -25.24 10.78
CA ALA A 589 -11.42 -25.51 9.35
C ALA A 589 -12.31 -26.68 8.92
N LYS A 590 -12.95 -26.54 7.76
CA LYS A 590 -13.84 -27.53 7.17
C LYS A 590 -13.26 -28.03 5.85
N ARG A 591 -13.29 -29.35 5.65
CA ARG A 591 -13.02 -29.97 4.35
C ARG A 591 -14.28 -30.49 3.72
N TYR A 592 -14.35 -30.30 2.41
CA TYR A 592 -15.53 -30.52 1.60
C TYR A 592 -15.24 -31.53 0.50
N ARG A 593 -16.28 -32.29 0.13
CA ARG A 593 -16.24 -33.22 -0.99
C ARG A 593 -17.53 -33.17 -1.80
N LEU A 594 -17.38 -33.12 -3.13
CA LEU A 594 -18.46 -33.19 -4.10
C LEU A 594 -18.19 -34.38 -5.03
N GLU A 595 -19.07 -35.37 -5.00
CA GLU A 595 -19.04 -36.51 -5.92
C GLU A 595 -19.58 -36.11 -7.29
N ARG A 596 -19.04 -36.69 -8.36
CA ARG A 596 -19.49 -36.41 -9.74
C ARG A 596 -21.00 -36.60 -9.92
N ALA A 597 -21.56 -37.65 -9.30
CA ALA A 597 -23.00 -37.95 -9.38
C ALA A 597 -23.88 -36.90 -8.68
N ALA A 598 -23.33 -36.17 -7.71
CA ALA A 598 -24.02 -35.10 -6.98
C ALA A 598 -23.73 -33.71 -7.58
N ALA A 599 -22.86 -33.61 -8.59
CA ALA A 599 -22.49 -32.36 -9.20
C ALA A 599 -23.59 -31.88 -10.15
N THR A 600 -24.45 -31.01 -9.65
CA THR A 600 -25.44 -30.29 -10.46
C THR A 600 -25.09 -28.82 -10.57
N ASP A 601 -25.45 -28.22 -11.70
CA ASP A 601 -25.41 -26.77 -11.85
C ASP A 601 -26.55 -26.16 -11.05
N LEU A 602 -26.22 -25.10 -10.31
CA LEU A 602 -27.21 -24.33 -9.56
C LEU A 602 -27.72 -23.14 -10.38
N PRO A 603 -28.95 -22.65 -10.11
CA PRO A 603 -29.54 -21.56 -10.88
C PRO A 603 -28.70 -20.28 -10.82
N CYS A 604 -28.39 -19.73 -11.99
CA CYS A 604 -27.72 -18.44 -12.17
C CYS A 604 -28.09 -17.82 -13.54
N SER A 605 -29.37 -17.93 -13.94
CA SER A 605 -29.90 -17.55 -15.27
C SER A 605 -29.72 -16.08 -15.63
N TRP A 606 -29.48 -15.21 -14.64
CA TRP A 606 -29.23 -13.78 -14.83
C TRP A 606 -27.76 -13.44 -15.16
N ILE A 607 -26.88 -14.45 -15.27
CA ILE A 607 -25.47 -14.29 -15.62
C ILE A 607 -25.20 -14.96 -16.97
N GLU A 608 -24.73 -14.17 -17.92
CA GLU A 608 -24.21 -14.66 -19.20
C GLU A 608 -22.71 -15.00 -19.05
N ILE A 609 -22.29 -16.16 -19.56
CA ILE A 609 -20.88 -16.59 -19.52
C ILE A 609 -20.31 -16.53 -20.94
N GLU A 610 -19.37 -15.61 -21.16
CA GLU A 610 -18.57 -15.55 -22.39
C GLU A 610 -17.35 -16.46 -22.23
N GLU A 611 -17.35 -17.62 -22.89
CA GLU A 611 -16.17 -18.47 -23.00
C GLU A 611 -15.16 -17.82 -23.95
N SER A 612 -13.93 -17.59 -23.48
CA SER A 612 -12.82 -16.99 -24.23
C SER A 612 -11.64 -17.94 -24.39
#